data_AF-A0A7C1S4N5-F1
#
_entry.id   AF-A0A7C1S4N5-F1
#
_cell.length_a   1.000
_cell.length_b   1.000
_cell.length_c   1.000
_cell.angle_alpha   90.00
_cell.angle_beta   90.00
_cell.angle_gamma   90.00
#
_symmetry.space_group_name_H-M   'P 1'
#
loop_
_entity.id
_entity.type
_entity.pdbx_description
1 polymer ?
#
loop_
_entity_poly.entity_id
_entity_poly.type
_entity_poly.pdbx_seq_one_letter_code
_entity_poly.pdbx_strand_id
1 'polypeptide(L)'
;MSTICPSEVEVMTMEPKEPMDRDFVIASERNGEYPFTREDSFERKLRRHRRRHIELGEHIALPDTAVEYFEQVEIEAMLDCADLTPRQRYVCEQYLRGWTLQEIGKKLGITKQGVAKTLKFAVTKLKRAWENNPYRGLAEVYRYEVSRCGGVRR
;
A
#
# COMPACT_ATOMS: atom_id res chain seq x y z
N MET A 1 -82.98 -9.19 33.00
CA MET A 1 -82.86 -7.75 32.64
C MET A 1 -81.78 -7.14 33.51
N SER A 2 -80.61 -6.87 32.96
CA SER A 2 -79.93 -5.57 33.07
C SER A 2 -78.57 -5.71 32.41
N THR A 3 -78.46 -5.03 31.28
CA THR A 3 -77.27 -4.71 30.51
C THR A 3 -76.24 -4.01 31.39
N ILE A 4 -74.99 -4.48 31.40
CA ILE A 4 -73.82 -3.65 31.73
C ILE A 4 -72.71 -4.00 30.74
N CYS A 5 -72.26 -2.96 30.05
CA CYS A 5 -71.31 -2.96 28.95
C CYS A 5 -69.89 -3.38 29.38
N PRO A 6 -69.09 -3.98 28.48
CA PRO A 6 -67.65 -4.11 28.66
C PRO A 6 -66.98 -2.74 28.41
N SER A 7 -66.31 -2.21 29.43
CA SER A 7 -65.43 -1.04 29.30
C SER A 7 -64.12 -1.46 28.60
N GLU A 8 -64.01 -0.99 27.37
CA GLU A 8 -62.80 -0.62 26.60
C GLU A 8 -61.44 -1.09 27.15
N VAL A 9 -60.85 -2.04 26.43
CA VAL A 9 -59.43 -2.38 26.51
C VAL A 9 -58.68 -1.27 25.77
N GLU A 10 -57.96 -0.43 26.52
CA GLU A 10 -57.10 0.61 25.98
C GLU A 10 -55.93 -0.07 25.24
N VAL A 11 -56.00 -0.07 23.91
CA VAL A 11 -54.93 -0.58 23.04
C VAL A 11 -53.77 0.41 23.15
N MET A 12 -52.75 0.05 23.93
CA MET A 12 -51.48 0.76 23.99
C MET A 12 -50.81 0.67 22.62
N THR A 13 -51.05 1.65 21.76
CA THR A 13 -50.40 1.80 20.46
C THR A 13 -48.91 2.02 20.70
N MET A 14 -48.11 0.99 20.40
CA MET A 14 -46.66 1.14 20.25
C MET A 14 -46.41 2.02 19.03
N GLU A 15 -46.13 3.30 19.27
CA GLU A 15 -45.60 4.22 18.27
C GLU A 15 -44.38 3.59 17.57
N PRO A 16 -44.36 3.55 16.22
CA PRO A 16 -43.21 3.03 15.49
C PRO A 16 -42.01 3.96 15.73
N LYS A 17 -40.98 3.45 16.42
CA LYS A 17 -39.68 4.12 16.52
C LYS A 17 -39.08 4.21 15.13
N GLU A 18 -39.16 5.39 14.52
CA GLU A 18 -38.45 5.68 13.27
C GLU A 18 -36.96 5.33 13.44
N PRO A 19 -36.33 4.70 12.43
CA PRO A 19 -34.91 4.46 12.47
C PRO A 19 -34.22 5.81 12.48
N MET A 20 -33.54 6.13 13.58
CA MET A 20 -32.68 7.29 13.71
C MET A 20 -31.72 7.31 12.53
N ASP A 21 -32.01 8.15 11.54
CA ASP A 21 -31.05 8.57 10.52
C ASP A 21 -29.86 9.12 11.30
N ARG A 22 -28.79 8.33 11.35
CA ARG A 22 -27.52 8.80 11.86
C ARG A 22 -26.98 9.73 10.80
N ASP A 23 -27.43 10.98 10.85
CA ASP A 23 -26.79 12.08 10.17
C ASP A 23 -25.29 11.94 10.41
N PHE A 24 -24.54 11.73 9.33
CA PHE A 24 -23.10 11.83 9.35
C PHE A 24 -22.79 13.30 9.68
N VAL A 25 -22.68 13.61 10.97
CA VAL A 25 -22.25 14.92 11.43
C VAL A 25 -20.77 15.02 11.10
N ILE A 26 -20.47 15.49 9.89
CA ILE A 26 -19.20 16.13 9.60
C ILE A 26 -19.15 17.28 10.60
N ALA A 27 -18.19 17.26 11.53
CA ALA A 27 -18.01 18.31 12.52
C ALA A 27 -17.71 19.63 11.81
N SER A 28 -18.77 20.34 11.44
CA SER A 28 -18.76 21.71 10.98
C SER A 28 -19.44 22.51 12.07
N GLU A 29 -18.70 23.47 12.60
CA GLU A 29 -19.06 24.26 13.75
C GLU A 29 -20.44 24.94 13.59
N ARG A 30 -21.07 25.17 14.75
CA ARG A 30 -22.41 25.72 15.03
C ARG A 30 -22.77 27.06 14.32
N ASN A 31 -21.87 27.61 13.51
CA ASN A 31 -21.99 28.92 12.86
C ASN A 31 -21.93 28.85 11.31
N GLY A 32 -22.03 27.66 10.70
CA GLY A 32 -22.31 27.53 9.26
C GLY A 32 -21.19 27.96 8.30
N GLU A 33 -19.99 28.25 8.78
CA GLU A 33 -18.88 28.62 7.91
C GLU A 33 -17.99 27.40 7.62
N TYR A 34 -18.37 26.64 6.60
CA TYR A 34 -17.58 25.53 6.09
C TYR A 34 -16.26 26.10 5.52
N PRO A 35 -15.07 25.80 6.08
CA PRO A 35 -13.82 26.51 5.75
C PRO A 35 -13.27 26.21 4.35
N PHE A 36 -14.05 25.55 3.50
CA PHE A 36 -13.67 25.14 2.14
C PHE A 36 -14.55 25.75 1.04
N THR A 37 -15.56 26.58 1.37
CA THR A 37 -16.46 27.21 0.37
C THR A 37 -16.10 28.65 0.00
N ARG A 38 -15.16 29.30 0.71
CA ARG A 38 -14.60 30.58 0.26
C ARG A 38 -13.51 30.34 -0.78
N GLU A 39 -13.61 31.02 -1.93
CA GLU A 39 -12.62 31.08 -3.02
C GLU A 39 -11.17 31.17 -2.48
N ASP A 40 -10.97 31.93 -1.40
CA ASP A 40 -9.69 32.14 -0.71
C ASP A 40 -9.02 30.86 -0.19
N SER A 41 -9.80 29.89 0.29
CA SER A 41 -9.28 28.62 0.82
C SER A 41 -8.79 27.71 -0.31
N PHE A 42 -9.51 27.73 -1.43
CA PHE A 42 -9.16 27.03 -2.65
C PHE A 42 -7.91 27.65 -3.27
N GLU A 43 -7.87 28.97 -3.43
CA GLU A 43 -6.68 29.68 -3.91
C GLU A 43 -5.47 29.44 -3.02
N ARG A 44 -5.64 29.43 -1.70
CA ARG A 44 -4.55 29.13 -0.75
C ARG A 44 -4.03 27.70 -0.91
N LYS A 45 -4.92 26.72 -1.10
CA LYS A 45 -4.54 25.34 -1.45
C LYS A 45 -3.81 25.28 -2.78
N LEU A 46 -4.28 26.01 -3.79
CA LEU A 46 -3.69 26.06 -5.12
C LEU A 46 -2.30 26.71 -5.11
N ARG A 47 -2.10 27.80 -4.35
CA ARG A 47 -0.79 28.42 -4.13
C ARG A 47 0.17 27.48 -3.41
N ARG A 48 -0.28 26.78 -2.36
CA ARG A 48 0.54 25.79 -1.64
C ARG A 48 0.88 24.59 -2.53
N HIS A 49 -0.03 24.17 -3.41
CA HIS A 49 0.22 23.11 -4.38
C HIS A 49 1.27 23.55 -5.40
N ARG A 50 1.12 24.72 -6.02
CA ARG A 50 2.08 25.27 -6.99
C ARG A 50 3.47 25.45 -6.38
N ARG A 51 3.57 25.99 -5.15
CA ARG A 51 4.86 26.11 -4.45
C ARG A 51 5.53 24.76 -4.24
N ARG A 52 4.80 23.77 -3.73
CA ARG A 52 5.33 22.41 -3.57
C ARG A 52 5.77 21.80 -4.91
N HIS A 53 5.02 22.05 -5.98
CA HIS A 53 5.35 21.56 -7.32
C HIS A 53 6.61 22.23 -7.90
N ILE A 54 6.89 23.49 -7.54
CA ILE A 54 8.12 24.21 -7.89
C ILE A 54 9.29 23.74 -7.01
N GLU A 55 9.07 23.56 -5.70
CA GLU A 55 10.06 23.11 -4.73
C GLU A 55 10.52 21.67 -4.98
N LEU A 56 9.62 20.79 -5.41
CA LEU A 56 9.95 19.41 -5.78
C LEU A 56 10.71 19.32 -7.11
N GLY A 57 10.75 20.42 -7.88
CA GLY A 57 11.27 20.45 -9.24
C GLY A 57 10.44 19.56 -10.18
N GLU A 58 10.50 19.85 -11.48
CA GLU A 58 10.00 18.91 -12.51
C GLU A 58 10.87 17.63 -12.61
N HIS A 59 11.61 17.29 -11.56
CA HIS A 59 12.38 16.05 -11.43
C HIS A 59 11.47 14.91 -10.96
N ILE A 60 10.31 14.79 -11.59
CA ILE A 60 9.56 13.53 -11.53
C ILE A 60 10.43 12.56 -12.33
N ALA A 61 11.12 11.67 -11.63
CA ALA A 61 11.84 10.57 -12.23
C ALA A 61 10.93 9.91 -13.27
N LEU A 62 11.48 9.60 -14.46
CA LEU A 62 10.71 8.89 -15.48
C LEU A 62 10.07 7.66 -14.83
N PRO A 63 8.79 7.35 -15.11
CA PRO A 63 8.09 6.24 -14.46
C PRO A 63 8.92 4.95 -14.41
N ASP A 64 9.61 4.63 -15.49
CA ASP A 64 10.49 3.45 -15.58
C ASP A 64 11.61 3.47 -14.52
N THR A 65 12.29 4.62 -14.34
CA THR A 65 13.34 4.77 -13.33
C THR A 65 12.82 4.66 -11.89
N ALA A 66 11.56 5.05 -11.64
CA ALA A 66 10.94 4.89 -10.34
C ALA A 66 10.52 3.44 -10.09
N VAL A 67 10.04 2.72 -11.11
CA VAL A 67 9.73 1.29 -11.03
C VAL A 67 10.98 0.49 -10.69
N GLU A 68 12.09 0.71 -11.41
CA GLU A 68 13.37 0.06 -11.12
C GLU A 68 13.84 0.29 -9.69
N TYR A 69 13.70 1.52 -9.19
CA TYR A 69 14.02 1.85 -7.81
C TYR A 69 13.15 1.06 -6.81
N PHE A 70 11.83 0.99 -7.03
CA PHE A 70 10.95 0.23 -6.14
C PHE A 70 11.22 -1.27 -6.17
N GLU A 71 11.53 -1.83 -7.35
CA GLU A 71 11.94 -3.24 -7.47
C GLU A 71 13.23 -3.50 -6.68
N GLN A 72 14.20 -2.58 -6.71
CA GLN A 72 15.41 -2.67 -5.89
C GLN A 72 15.11 -2.61 -4.39
N VAL A 73 14.25 -1.69 -3.95
CA VAL A 73 13.82 -1.57 -2.54
C VAL A 73 13.16 -2.86 -2.06
N GLU A 74 12.28 -3.46 -2.88
CA GLU A 74 11.64 -4.74 -2.58
C GLU A 74 12.66 -5.87 -2.42
N ILE A 75 13.62 -5.96 -3.34
CA ILE A 75 14.66 -7.00 -3.32
C ILE A 75 15.58 -6.85 -2.10
N GLU A 76 16.04 -5.63 -1.80
CA GLU A 76 16.94 -5.40 -0.66
C GLU A 76 16.25 -5.72 0.66
N ALA A 77 15.01 -5.25 0.85
CA ALA A 77 14.25 -5.56 2.05
C ALA A 77 14.00 -7.06 2.23
N MET A 78 13.78 -7.80 1.13
CA MET A 78 13.68 -9.25 1.15
C MET A 78 15.02 -9.91 1.54
N LEU A 79 16.15 -9.42 1.02
CA LEU A 79 17.48 -9.96 1.34
C LEU A 79 17.83 -9.74 2.81
N ASP A 80 17.49 -8.58 3.37
CA ASP A 80 17.76 -8.24 4.77
C ASP A 80 16.93 -9.07 5.76
N CYS A 81 15.69 -9.42 5.44
CA CYS A 81 14.82 -10.19 6.34
C CYS A 81 14.90 -11.72 6.13
N ALA A 82 15.65 -12.21 5.15
CA ALA A 82 15.68 -13.63 4.79
C ALA A 82 16.58 -14.54 5.65
N ASP A 83 17.22 -14.01 6.70
CA ASP A 83 18.14 -14.76 7.58
C ASP A 83 19.14 -15.64 6.82
N LEU A 84 19.71 -15.10 5.72
CA LEU A 84 20.67 -15.82 4.90
C LEU A 84 22.01 -15.94 5.64
N THR A 85 22.65 -17.11 5.55
CA THR A 85 24.06 -17.18 5.97
C THR A 85 24.93 -16.32 5.05
N PRO A 86 26.11 -15.85 5.49
CA PRO A 86 26.99 -15.03 4.64
C PRO A 86 27.30 -15.68 3.28
N ARG A 87 27.47 -17.01 3.27
CA ARG A 87 27.67 -17.78 2.04
C ARG A 87 26.42 -17.82 1.16
N GLN A 88 25.23 -17.99 1.75
CA GLN A 88 23.96 -17.96 1.01
C GLN A 88 23.73 -16.58 0.38
N ARG A 89 23.91 -15.51 1.15
CA ARG A 89 23.80 -14.13 0.68
C ARG A 89 24.73 -13.88 -0.50
N TYR A 90 26.02 -14.24 -0.35
CA TYR A 90 27.00 -14.08 -1.43
C TYR A 90 26.59 -14.82 -2.71
N VAL A 91 26.17 -16.08 -2.61
CA VAL A 91 25.74 -16.87 -3.78
C VAL A 91 24.53 -16.24 -4.46
N CYS A 92 23.55 -15.75 -3.69
CA CYS A 92 22.38 -15.06 -4.23
C CYS A 92 22.76 -13.75 -4.95
N GLU A 93 23.55 -12.89 -4.31
CA GLU A 93 23.97 -11.61 -4.89
C GLU A 93 24.74 -11.80 -6.21
N GLN A 94 25.69 -12.73 -6.25
CA GLN A 94 26.44 -12.97 -7.49
C GLN A 94 25.55 -13.57 -8.60
N TYR A 95 24.63 -14.45 -8.23
CA TYR A 95 23.67 -15.01 -9.19
C TYR A 95 22.74 -13.92 -9.76
N LEU A 96 22.26 -13.00 -8.93
CA LEU A 96 21.44 -11.85 -9.37
C LEU A 96 22.22 -10.88 -10.26
N ARG A 97 23.55 -10.79 -10.08
CA ARG A 97 24.47 -10.04 -10.97
C ARG A 97 24.78 -10.77 -12.29
N GLY A 98 24.17 -11.93 -12.54
CA GLY A 98 24.32 -12.69 -13.78
C GLY A 98 25.48 -13.68 -13.79
N TRP A 99 26.14 -13.94 -12.65
CA TRP A 99 27.22 -14.93 -12.61
C TRP A 99 26.67 -16.35 -12.74
N THR A 100 27.38 -17.19 -13.49
CA THR A 100 27.07 -18.61 -13.59
C THR A 100 27.46 -19.35 -12.31
N LEU A 101 26.76 -20.46 -12.02
CA LEU A 101 27.09 -21.32 -10.88
C LEU A 101 28.54 -21.84 -10.89
N GLN A 102 29.13 -21.96 -12.08
CA GLN A 102 30.51 -22.39 -12.24
C GLN A 102 31.50 -21.30 -11.83
N GLU A 103 31.26 -20.04 -12.22
CA GLU A 103 32.10 -18.90 -11.82
C GLU A 103 32.03 -18.66 -10.31
N ILE A 104 30.82 -18.71 -9.75
CA ILE A 104 30.61 -18.61 -8.30
C ILE A 104 31.34 -19.75 -7.56
N GLY A 105 31.24 -20.98 -8.08
CA GLY A 105 31.92 -22.15 -7.52
C GLY A 105 33.45 -22.00 -7.55
N LYS A 106 33.98 -21.55 -8.69
CA LYS A 106 35.42 -21.26 -8.86
C LYS A 106 35.89 -20.20 -7.87
N LYS A 107 35.10 -19.13 -7.66
CA LYS A 107 35.42 -18.04 -6.73
C LYS A 107 35.38 -18.49 -5.27
N LEU A 108 34.47 -19.40 -4.91
CA LEU A 108 34.31 -19.93 -3.56
C LEU A 108 35.14 -21.20 -3.26
N GLY A 109 35.81 -21.78 -4.27
CA GLY A 109 36.53 -23.04 -4.12
C GLY A 109 35.61 -24.26 -3.89
N ILE A 110 34.36 -24.23 -4.41
CA ILE A 110 33.39 -25.31 -4.26
C ILE A 110 32.86 -25.79 -5.62
N THR A 111 32.29 -26.99 -5.65
CA THR A 111 31.72 -27.56 -6.88
C THR A 111 30.47 -26.80 -7.32
N LYS A 112 30.17 -26.83 -8.63
CA LYS A 112 28.93 -26.29 -9.22
C LYS A 112 27.68 -26.82 -8.50
N GLN A 113 27.68 -28.11 -8.13
CA GLN A 113 26.59 -28.74 -7.39
C GLN A 113 26.44 -28.17 -5.97
N GLY A 114 27.57 -27.87 -5.30
CA GLY A 114 27.56 -27.21 -3.99
C GLY A 114 26.97 -25.81 -4.03
N VAL A 115 27.27 -25.04 -5.07
CA VAL A 115 26.63 -23.72 -5.31
C VAL A 115 25.14 -23.90 -5.56
N ALA A 116 24.74 -24.82 -6.45
CA ALA A 116 23.34 -25.08 -6.75
C ALA A 116 22.53 -25.46 -5.50
N LYS A 117 23.09 -26.32 -4.63
CA LYS A 117 22.48 -26.70 -3.35
C LYS A 117 22.35 -25.49 -2.42
N THR A 118 23.38 -24.65 -2.33
CA THR A 118 23.37 -23.43 -1.51
C THR A 118 22.30 -22.46 -1.99
N LEU A 119 22.23 -22.22 -3.30
CA LEU A 119 21.23 -21.36 -3.93
C LEU A 119 19.81 -21.87 -3.70
N LYS A 120 19.58 -23.18 -3.83
CA LYS A 120 18.27 -23.79 -3.56
C LYS A 120 17.78 -23.49 -2.14
N PHE A 121 18.64 -23.67 -1.13
CA PHE A 121 18.26 -23.36 0.26
C PHE A 121 18.03 -21.86 0.50
N ALA A 122 18.86 -21.01 -0.12
CA ALA A 122 18.69 -19.57 -0.03
C ALA A 122 17.35 -19.13 -0.65
N VAL A 123 16.99 -19.67 -1.82
CA VAL A 123 15.69 -19.41 -2.47
C VAL A 123 14.52 -19.82 -1.58
N THR A 124 14.60 -20.94 -0.86
CA THR A 124 13.54 -21.32 0.10
C THR A 124 13.35 -20.28 1.20
N LYS A 125 14.44 -19.67 1.69
CA LYS A 125 14.38 -18.60 2.68
C LYS A 125 13.84 -17.30 2.08
N LEU A 126 14.33 -16.92 0.90
CA LEU A 126 13.85 -15.74 0.16
C LEU A 126 12.35 -15.81 -0.12
N LYS A 127 11.82 -16.99 -0.49
CA LYS A 127 10.37 -17.16 -0.68
C LYS A 127 9.58 -16.89 0.60
N ARG A 128 10.07 -17.32 1.76
CA ARG A 128 9.41 -17.04 3.05
C ARG A 128 9.54 -15.57 3.43
N ALA A 129 10.70 -14.97 3.18
CA ALA A 129 10.97 -13.56 3.40
C ALA A 129 10.07 -12.68 2.53
N TRP A 130 9.88 -13.05 1.27
CA TRP A 130 9.01 -12.37 0.32
C TRP A 130 7.58 -12.24 0.84
N GLU A 131 6.98 -13.32 1.35
CA GLU A 131 5.62 -13.29 1.89
C GLU A 131 5.47 -12.39 3.13
N ASN A 132 6.56 -12.13 3.86
CA ASN A 132 6.59 -11.24 5.01
C ASN A 132 7.21 -9.87 4.70
N ASN A 133 7.52 -9.57 3.43
CA ASN A 133 8.18 -8.34 3.05
C ASN A 133 7.18 -7.16 3.11
N PRO A 134 7.43 -6.12 3.93
CA PRO A 134 6.53 -4.99 4.07
C PRO A 134 6.35 -4.19 2.78
N TYR A 135 7.30 -4.30 1.84
CA TYR A 135 7.26 -3.59 0.56
C TYR A 135 6.75 -4.45 -0.60
N ARG A 136 6.31 -5.68 -0.36
CA ARG A 136 5.82 -6.58 -1.41
C ARG A 136 4.71 -5.94 -2.25
N GLY A 137 4.96 -5.82 -3.56
CA GLY A 137 4.00 -5.28 -4.53
C GLY A 137 4.07 -3.75 -4.69
N LEU A 138 5.02 -3.07 -4.05
CA LEU A 138 5.22 -1.62 -4.13
C LEU A 138 5.45 -1.17 -5.58
N ALA A 139 6.31 -1.86 -6.33
CA ALA A 139 6.59 -1.52 -7.72
C ALA A 139 5.36 -1.72 -8.62
N GLU A 140 4.56 -2.77 -8.36
CA GLU A 140 3.31 -3.04 -9.08
C GLU A 140 2.25 -1.98 -8.81
N VAL A 141 2.04 -1.62 -7.53
CA VAL A 141 1.13 -0.54 -7.14
C VAL A 141 1.53 0.77 -7.80
N TYR A 142 2.81 1.11 -7.79
CA TYR A 142 3.29 2.32 -8.47
C TYR A 142 3.01 2.29 -9.97
N ARG A 143 3.30 1.17 -10.66
CA ARG A 143 2.97 0.99 -12.09
C ARG A 143 1.48 1.22 -12.37
N TYR A 144 0.62 0.64 -11.54
CA TYR A 144 -0.82 0.78 -11.67
C TYR A 144 -1.28 2.23 -11.47
N GLU A 145 -0.78 2.88 -10.41
CA GLU A 145 -1.14 4.25 -10.06
C GLU A 145 -0.71 5.27 -11.11
N VAL A 146 0.51 5.16 -11.62
CA VAL A 146 1.00 6.02 -12.70
C VAL A 146 0.18 5.83 -13.97
N SER A 147 -0.17 4.59 -14.33
CA SER A 147 -1.01 4.30 -15.49
C SER A 147 -2.43 4.87 -15.33
N ARG A 148 -3.01 4.75 -14.12
CA ARG A 148 -4.33 5.28 -13.79
C ARG A 148 -4.40 6.79 -13.91
N CYS A 149 -3.43 7.50 -13.33
CA CYS A 149 -3.40 8.97 -13.38
C CYS A 149 -2.96 9.52 -14.75
N GLY A 150 -2.13 8.78 -15.48
CA GLY A 150 -1.71 9.12 -16.85
C GLY A 150 -2.87 9.12 -17.86
N GLY A 151 -3.91 8.32 -17.64
CA GLY A 151 -5.10 8.27 -18.49
C GLY A 151 -6.06 9.46 -18.36
N VAL A 152 -5.93 10.29 -17.31
CA VAL A 152 -6.82 11.44 -17.06
C VAL A 152 -6.33 12.72 -17.79
N ARG A 153 -5.16 12.66 -18.45
CA ARG A 153 -4.64 13.74 -19.30
C ARG A 153 -4.82 13.40 -20.79
N ARG A 154 -6.06 13.38 -21.27
CA ARG A 154 -6.40 13.57 -22.69
C ARG A 154 -7.63 14.43 -22.83
#